data_AF-A0A9R0EVI1-F1
#
_entry.id   AF-A0A9R0EVI1-F1
#
_cell.length_a   1.000
_cell.length_b   1.000
_cell.length_c   1.000
_cell.angle_alpha   90.00
_cell.angle_beta   90.00
_cell.angle_gamma   90.00
#
_symmetry.space_group_name_H-M   'P 1'
#
loop_
_entity.id
_entity.type
_entity.pdbx_description
1 polymer ?
#
loop_
_entity_poly.entity_id
_entity_poly.type
_entity_poly.pdbx_seq_one_letter_code
_entity_poly.pdbx_strand_id
1 'polypeptide(L)'
;MVSVLAISVSITYFLYNRFELMPTRIAIENQFEPIKNLPYPAITVCSPNQVTVSALEYFNTTLIEGNRTGLETYLPLILGFYEFISLTNQTDNLLKSFQDLLEINRFTIPDLLARTPQNCGNFLKRCYLEGKQYNCSDLFKPILTSHGYCCSFNNIYMFNGIMNVKNRNFVNRYVRATGFKKALLVVIDYEEDNAMNDTVLFGGATPVCNTYS
;
A
#
# COMPACT_ATOMS: atom_id res chain seq x y z
N MET A 1 -64.25 -20.52 6.29
CA MET A 1 -63.80 -19.48 5.33
C MET A 1 -63.20 -18.26 6.03
N VAL A 2 -63.90 -17.62 6.98
CA VAL A 2 -63.40 -16.44 7.71
C VAL A 2 -62.11 -16.70 8.49
N SER A 3 -62.01 -17.85 9.17
CA SER A 3 -60.80 -18.25 9.91
C SER A 3 -59.56 -18.39 9.01
N VAL A 4 -59.74 -18.88 7.79
CA VAL A 4 -58.65 -19.08 6.82
C VAL A 4 -58.10 -17.73 6.33
N LEU A 5 -58.98 -16.75 6.10
CA LEU A 5 -58.58 -15.40 5.69
C LEU A 5 -57.80 -14.68 6.78
N ALA A 6 -58.23 -14.78 8.04
CA ALA A 6 -57.55 -14.17 9.17
C ALA A 6 -56.12 -14.71 9.37
N ILE A 7 -55.94 -16.03 9.21
CA ILE A 7 -54.61 -16.66 9.30
C ILE A 7 -53.72 -16.20 8.14
N SER A 8 -54.26 -16.10 6.92
CA SER A 8 -53.51 -15.64 5.74
C SER A 8 -52.98 -14.21 5.90
N VAL A 9 -53.82 -13.28 6.41
CA VAL A 9 -53.43 -11.89 6.68
C VAL A 9 -52.34 -11.83 7.74
N SER A 10 -52.48 -12.62 8.80
CA SER A 10 -51.49 -12.67 9.90
C SER A 10 -50.13 -13.16 9.41
N ILE A 11 -50.09 -14.25 8.63
CA ILE A 11 -48.83 -14.79 8.08
C ILE A 11 -48.17 -13.76 7.16
N THR A 12 -48.94 -13.11 6.29
CA THR A 12 -48.43 -12.09 5.37
C THR A 12 -47.81 -10.92 6.14
N TYR A 13 -48.47 -10.46 7.20
CA TYR A 13 -47.95 -9.40 8.07
C TYR A 13 -46.63 -9.78 8.74
N PHE A 14 -46.52 -11.00 9.30
CA PHE A 14 -45.29 -11.46 9.93
C PHE A 14 -44.15 -11.67 8.93
N LEU A 15 -44.43 -12.18 7.73
CA LEU A 15 -43.44 -12.32 6.67
C LEU A 15 -42.95 -10.97 6.16
N TYR A 16 -43.85 -10.00 6.00
CA TYR A 16 -43.51 -8.64 5.60
C TYR A 16 -42.59 -7.97 6.65
N ASN A 17 -42.97 -8.02 7.93
CA ASN A 17 -42.13 -7.48 9.00
C ASN A 17 -40.76 -8.17 9.05
N ARG A 18 -40.68 -9.48 8.81
CA ARG A 18 -39.40 -10.19 8.77
C ARG A 18 -38.52 -9.76 7.59
N PHE A 19 -39.12 -9.47 6.44
CA PHE A 19 -38.41 -8.97 5.26
C PHE A 19 -37.86 -7.55 5.49
N GLU A 20 -38.66 -6.65 6.05
CA GLU A 20 -38.21 -5.29 6.41
C GLU A 20 -37.05 -5.31 7.42
N LEU A 21 -37.11 -6.24 8.40
CA LEU A 21 -36.06 -6.37 9.42
C LEU A 21 -34.78 -7.04 8.92
N MET A 22 -34.89 -7.97 7.95
CA MET A 22 -33.77 -8.76 7.43
C MET A 22 -33.89 -8.96 5.91
N PRO A 23 -33.66 -7.91 5.09
CA PRO A 23 -33.86 -7.96 3.65
C PRO A 23 -32.79 -8.80 2.93
N THR A 24 -31.66 -9.07 3.59
CA THR A 24 -30.56 -9.87 3.03
C THR A 24 -30.33 -11.14 3.84
N ARG A 25 -30.02 -12.24 3.13
CA ARG A 25 -29.55 -13.49 3.74
C ARG A 25 -28.14 -13.76 3.27
N ILE A 26 -27.26 -14.06 4.22
CA ILE A 26 -25.89 -14.49 3.96
C ILE A 26 -25.91 -16.02 3.91
N ALA A 27 -25.46 -16.59 2.79
CA ALA A 27 -25.23 -18.02 2.64
C ALA A 27 -23.73 -18.26 2.47
N ILE A 28 -23.20 -19.30 3.10
CA ILE A 28 -21.83 -19.74 2.88
C ILE A 28 -21.86 -20.73 1.72
N GLU A 29 -21.20 -20.39 0.62
CA GLU A 29 -21.19 -21.23 -0.58
C GLU A 29 -20.38 -22.52 -0.36
N ASN A 30 -19.17 -22.41 0.20
CA ASN A 30 -18.33 -23.55 0.52
C ASN A 30 -17.55 -23.31 1.83
N GLN A 31 -17.65 -24.23 2.79
CA GLN A 31 -16.87 -24.19 4.03
C GLN A 31 -15.47 -24.80 3.89
N PHE A 32 -15.21 -25.56 2.82
CA PHE A 32 -13.99 -26.37 2.67
C PHE A 32 -13.43 -26.27 1.25
N GLU A 33 -12.87 -25.12 0.88
CA GLU A 33 -12.02 -25.05 -0.32
C GLU A 33 -10.69 -25.75 -0.02
N PRO A 34 -10.24 -26.69 -0.88
CA PRO A 34 -8.92 -27.30 -0.73
C PRO A 34 -7.83 -26.23 -0.70
N ILE A 35 -6.94 -26.28 0.31
CA ILE A 35 -5.85 -25.30 0.50
C ILE A 35 -5.02 -25.07 -0.77
N LYS A 36 -4.81 -26.12 -1.57
CA LYS A 36 -4.03 -26.08 -2.82
C LYS A 36 -4.64 -25.19 -3.90
N ASN A 37 -5.95 -24.95 -3.85
CA ASN A 37 -6.68 -24.09 -4.78
C ASN A 37 -6.75 -22.64 -4.31
N LEU A 38 -6.30 -22.35 -3.09
CA LEU A 38 -6.36 -21.00 -2.54
C LEU A 38 -5.23 -20.15 -3.14
N PRO A 39 -5.53 -19.03 -3.83
CA PRO A 39 -4.50 -18.12 -4.28
C PRO A 39 -3.79 -17.53 -3.06
N TYR A 40 -2.48 -17.37 -3.19
CA TYR A 40 -1.73 -16.60 -2.20
C TYR A 40 -2.25 -15.16 -2.24
N PRO A 41 -2.57 -14.51 -1.12
CA PRO A 41 -3.00 -13.12 -1.16
C PRO A 41 -1.90 -12.23 -1.74
N ALA A 42 -2.27 -11.12 -2.36
CA ALA A 42 -1.32 -10.06 -2.64
C ALA A 42 -1.01 -9.34 -1.33
N ILE A 43 0.28 -9.30 -0.95
CA ILE A 43 0.74 -8.76 0.32
C ILE A 43 1.58 -7.53 0.03
N THR A 44 1.14 -6.36 0.46
CA THR A 44 1.87 -5.11 0.26
C THR A 44 2.41 -4.60 1.58
N VAL A 45 3.71 -4.28 1.60
CA VAL A 45 4.48 -3.86 2.77
C VAL A 45 5.18 -2.53 2.44
N CYS A 46 5.01 -1.51 3.26
CA CYS A 46 5.56 -0.16 3.04
C CYS A 46 6.69 0.12 4.03
N SER A 47 7.77 0.77 3.61
CA SER A 47 8.82 1.15 4.57
C SER A 47 8.32 2.28 5.49
N PRO A 48 8.58 2.23 6.81
CA PRO A 48 8.43 3.37 7.70
C PRO A 48 9.24 4.60 7.26
N ASN A 49 10.39 4.38 6.62
CA ASN A 49 11.30 5.42 6.18
C ASN A 49 10.83 6.00 4.82
N GLN A 50 9.95 6.99 4.91
CA GLN A 50 9.30 7.61 3.75
C GLN A 50 10.09 8.78 3.16
N VAL A 51 11.03 9.35 3.90
CA VAL A 51 11.90 10.44 3.44
C VAL A 51 13.32 10.19 3.93
N THR A 52 14.20 9.83 2.99
CA THR A 52 15.58 9.47 3.29
C THR A 52 16.54 10.65 3.18
N VAL A 53 17.62 10.65 3.97
CA VAL A 53 18.74 11.60 3.84
C VAL A 53 19.42 11.42 2.47
N SER A 54 19.56 10.18 2.00
CA SER A 54 20.07 9.90 0.66
C SER A 54 19.24 10.53 -0.46
N ALA A 55 17.91 10.65 -0.30
CA ALA A 55 17.06 11.32 -1.28
C ALA A 55 17.29 12.83 -1.28
N LEU A 56 17.47 13.43 -0.10
CA LEU A 56 17.83 14.85 0.03
C LEU A 56 19.13 15.15 -0.72
N GLU A 57 20.17 14.34 -0.55
CA GLU A 57 21.44 14.48 -1.27
C GLU A 57 21.26 14.35 -2.80
N TYR A 58 20.45 13.39 -3.22
CA TYR A 58 20.11 13.19 -4.63
C TYR A 58 19.43 14.42 -5.23
N PHE A 59 18.41 14.98 -4.57
CA PHE A 59 17.70 16.16 -5.07
C PHE A 59 18.56 17.41 -5.00
N ASN A 60 19.43 17.55 -4.00
CA ASN A 60 20.36 18.69 -3.91
C ASN A 60 21.34 18.73 -5.10
N THR A 61 21.76 17.56 -5.58
CA THR A 61 22.67 17.43 -6.74
C THR A 61 21.95 17.44 -8.08
N THR A 62 20.70 16.98 -8.16
CA THR A 62 19.96 16.82 -9.42
C THR A 62 19.10 18.04 -9.77
N LEU A 63 18.58 18.77 -8.78
CA LEU A 63 17.88 20.03 -9.03
C LEU A 63 18.93 21.08 -9.38
N ILE A 64 19.00 21.51 -10.64
CA ILE A 64 20.02 22.46 -11.12
C ILE A 64 19.46 23.88 -11.13
N GLU A 65 18.21 24.03 -11.57
CA GLU A 65 17.57 25.32 -11.76
C GLU A 65 16.76 25.72 -10.51
N GLY A 66 16.70 27.03 -10.22
CA GLY A 66 15.92 27.56 -9.10
C GLY A 66 16.67 27.60 -7.76
N ASN A 67 15.99 28.11 -6.73
CA ASN A 67 16.54 28.22 -5.38
C ASN A 67 16.37 26.91 -4.59
N ARG A 68 17.48 26.32 -4.15
CA ARG A 68 17.52 25.06 -3.40
C ARG A 68 17.63 25.28 -1.89
N THR A 69 17.79 26.52 -1.44
CA THR A 69 17.87 26.82 0.00
C THR A 69 16.51 26.51 0.63
N GLY A 70 16.45 25.46 1.44
CA GLY A 70 15.22 24.98 2.07
C GLY A 70 14.75 23.58 1.63
N LEU A 71 15.51 22.82 0.84
CA LEU A 71 15.14 21.46 0.46
C LEU A 71 14.86 20.54 1.65
N GLU A 72 15.59 20.71 2.76
CA GLU A 72 15.34 20.04 4.03
C GLU A 72 13.96 20.34 4.62
N THR A 73 13.42 21.53 4.37
CA THR A 73 12.06 21.93 4.78
C THR A 73 11.01 21.49 3.76
N TYR A 74 11.36 21.46 2.47
CA TYR A 74 10.44 21.09 1.39
C TYR A 74 10.14 19.59 1.34
N LEU A 75 11.16 18.74 1.44
CA LEU A 75 11.04 17.30 1.23
C LEU A 75 10.08 16.62 2.23
N PRO A 76 10.08 16.94 3.53
CA PRO A 76 9.11 16.40 4.48
C PRO A 76 7.64 16.71 4.16
N LEU A 77 7.35 17.79 3.41
CA LEU A 77 5.97 18.12 3.01
C LEU A 77 5.35 17.07 2.09
N ILE A 78 6.16 16.23 1.44
CA ILE A 78 5.71 15.13 0.60
C ILE A 78 4.88 14.12 1.40
N LEU A 79 5.10 14.03 2.71
CA LEU A 79 4.27 13.20 3.58
C LEU A 79 2.79 13.59 3.53
N GLY A 80 2.45 14.82 3.10
CA GLY A 80 1.08 15.26 2.89
C GLY A 80 0.33 14.51 1.78
N PHE A 81 1.04 13.74 0.94
CA PHE A 81 0.41 12.82 0.00
C PHE A 81 -0.11 11.53 0.66
N TYR A 82 0.38 11.21 1.87
CA TYR A 82 0.10 9.96 2.57
C TYR A 82 -0.61 10.17 3.91
N GLU A 83 -0.33 11.30 4.55
CA GLU A 83 -0.87 11.69 5.84
C GLU A 83 -1.62 13.02 5.77
N PHE A 84 -2.48 13.23 6.76
CA PHE A 84 -3.16 14.51 6.91
C PHE A 84 -2.21 15.53 7.52
N ILE A 85 -1.84 16.56 6.75
CA ILE A 85 -1.06 17.70 7.24
C ILE A 85 -1.98 18.92 7.37
N SER A 86 -1.89 19.62 8.51
CA SER A 86 -2.60 20.89 8.71
C SER A 86 -1.95 21.99 7.86
N LEU A 87 -2.65 22.44 6.83
CA LEU A 87 -2.19 23.51 5.94
C LEU A 87 -2.40 24.89 6.57
N THR A 88 -1.31 25.60 6.80
CA THR A 88 -1.26 27.05 7.11
C THR A 88 -0.85 27.86 5.86
N ASN A 89 -1.08 29.17 5.88
CA ASN A 89 -0.63 30.07 4.80
C ASN A 89 0.89 30.00 4.55
N GLN A 90 1.68 29.69 5.57
CA GLN A 90 3.13 29.55 5.45
C GLN A 90 3.50 28.27 4.69
N THR A 91 2.87 27.14 5.04
CA THR A 91 3.05 25.87 4.32
C THR A 91 2.57 25.93 2.88
N ASP A 92 1.54 26.71 2.57
CA ASP A 92 1.06 26.87 1.18
C ASP A 92 2.10 27.56 0.29
N ASN A 93 2.70 28.66 0.77
CA ASN A 93 3.79 29.33 0.05
C ASN A 93 5.02 28.42 -0.13
N LEU A 94 5.30 27.59 0.89
CA LEU A 94 6.41 26.64 0.87
C LEU A 94 6.16 25.52 -0.15
N LEU A 95 4.95 24.96 -0.18
CA LEU A 95 4.51 23.97 -1.17
C LEU A 95 4.57 24.52 -2.59
N LYS A 96 4.10 25.75 -2.79
CA LYS A 96 4.15 26.40 -4.10
C LYS A 96 5.59 26.60 -4.59
N SER A 97 6.47 27.08 -3.71
CA SER A 97 7.89 27.25 -4.04
C SER A 97 8.55 25.91 -4.38
N PHE A 98 8.16 24.84 -3.67
CA PHE A 98 8.65 23.50 -3.96
C PHE A 98 8.13 22.95 -5.29
N GLN A 99 6.84 23.15 -5.58
CA GLN A 99 6.24 22.77 -6.84
C GLN A 99 6.92 23.48 -8.02
N ASP A 100 7.09 24.80 -7.93
CA ASP A 100 7.76 25.61 -8.96
C ASP A 100 9.20 25.09 -9.21
N LEU A 101 9.93 24.74 -8.14
CA LEU A 101 11.28 24.17 -8.22
C LEU A 101 11.29 22.82 -8.95
N LEU A 102 10.33 21.93 -8.66
CA LEU A 102 10.22 20.62 -9.30
C LEU A 102 9.83 20.75 -10.78
N GLU A 103 8.88 21.63 -11.10
CA GLU A 103 8.39 21.84 -12.46
C GLU A 103 9.47 22.38 -13.40
N ILE A 104 10.26 23.37 -12.94
CA ILE A 104 11.38 23.91 -13.70
C ILE A 104 12.42 22.81 -14.00
N ASN A 105 12.68 21.92 -13.04
CA ASN A 105 13.60 20.80 -13.22
C ASN A 105 12.96 19.56 -13.87
N ARG A 106 11.71 19.66 -14.35
CA ARG A 106 10.96 18.58 -15.03
C ARG A 106 10.76 17.30 -14.20
N PHE A 107 10.68 17.44 -12.88
CA PHE A 107 10.32 16.33 -12.00
C PHE A 107 8.80 16.18 -11.93
N THR A 108 8.32 14.94 -12.02
CA THR A 108 6.91 14.63 -11.80
C THR A 108 6.66 14.18 -10.36
N ILE A 109 5.41 14.27 -9.90
CA ILE A 109 5.03 13.77 -8.57
C ILE A 109 5.35 12.27 -8.41
N PRO A 110 5.03 11.37 -9.37
CA PRO A 110 5.46 9.97 -9.27
C PRO A 110 6.97 9.77 -9.12
N ASP A 111 7.79 10.56 -9.83
CA ASP A 111 9.26 10.49 -9.68
C ASP A 111 9.69 10.85 -8.26
N LEU A 112 9.06 11.89 -7.70
CA LEU A 112 9.30 12.34 -6.34
C LEU A 112 8.90 11.25 -5.33
N LEU A 113 7.66 10.77 -5.40
CA LEU A 113 7.14 9.74 -4.50
C LEU A 113 7.90 8.41 -4.60
N ALA A 114 8.55 8.13 -5.73
CA ALA A 114 9.34 6.92 -5.92
C ALA A 114 10.82 7.04 -5.49
N ARG A 115 11.35 8.26 -5.36
CA ARG A 115 12.77 8.50 -5.02
C ARG A 115 12.99 8.98 -3.59
N THR A 116 11.99 9.61 -2.98
CA THR A 116 12.05 10.11 -1.61
C THR A 116 12.13 8.99 -0.55
N PRO A 117 11.29 7.93 -0.61
CA PRO A 117 11.29 6.86 0.39
C PRO A 117 12.39 5.82 0.16
N GLN A 118 12.64 5.01 1.19
CA GLN A 118 13.54 3.87 1.09
C GLN A 118 13.04 2.86 0.04
N ASN A 119 13.91 2.47 -0.88
CA ASN A 119 13.55 1.52 -1.94
C ASN A 119 13.33 0.09 -1.38
N CYS A 120 12.59 -0.74 -2.13
CA CYS A 120 12.28 -2.12 -1.74
C CYS A 120 13.52 -3.02 -1.58
N GLY A 121 14.59 -2.77 -2.32
CA GLY A 121 15.80 -3.59 -2.27
C GLY A 121 16.59 -3.40 -0.97
N ASN A 122 16.60 -2.17 -0.45
CA ASN A 122 17.20 -1.84 0.82
C ASN A 122 16.27 -2.20 1.97
N PHE A 123 14.97 -1.97 1.82
CA PHE A 123 13.99 -2.26 2.85
C PHE A 123 13.82 -3.76 3.12
N LEU A 124 13.75 -4.60 2.08
CA LEU A 124 13.53 -6.04 2.20
C LEU A 124 14.86 -6.81 2.17
N LYS A 125 15.40 -7.16 3.34
CA LYS A 125 16.75 -7.75 3.46
C LYS A 125 16.79 -9.26 3.14
N ARG A 126 15.79 -10.03 3.56
CA ARG A 126 15.72 -11.48 3.31
C ARG A 126 14.30 -11.95 3.09
N CYS A 127 14.07 -12.74 2.06
CA CYS A 127 12.75 -13.27 1.72
C CYS A 127 12.78 -14.79 1.62
N TYR A 128 11.85 -15.44 2.31
CA TYR A 128 11.63 -16.87 2.29
C TYR A 128 10.19 -17.13 1.90
N LEU A 129 9.99 -18.04 0.95
CA LEU A 129 8.67 -18.50 0.54
C LEU A 129 8.67 -20.02 0.62
N GLU A 130 7.74 -20.57 1.40
CA GLU A 130 7.56 -22.02 1.58
C GLU A 130 8.83 -22.75 2.09
N GLY A 131 9.67 -22.04 2.84
CA GLY A 131 10.93 -22.56 3.39
C GLY A 131 12.12 -22.47 2.43
N LYS A 132 11.95 -21.90 1.23
CA LYS A 132 13.05 -21.62 0.29
C LYS A 132 13.39 -20.13 0.30
N GLN A 133 14.68 -19.81 0.34
CA GLN A 133 15.16 -18.44 0.22
C GLN A 133 15.09 -17.96 -1.23
N TYR A 134 14.65 -16.73 -1.42
CA TYR A 134 14.60 -16.02 -2.70
C TYR A 134 15.27 -14.67 -2.59
N ASN A 135 15.69 -14.11 -3.73
CA ASN A 135 15.97 -12.69 -3.80
C ASN A 135 14.65 -11.91 -3.62
N CYS A 136 14.62 -10.92 -2.72
CA CYS A 136 13.40 -10.15 -2.46
C CYS A 136 12.91 -9.42 -3.71
N SER A 137 13.81 -8.92 -4.56
CA SER A 137 13.46 -8.25 -5.82
C SER A 137 12.78 -9.16 -6.85
N ASP A 138 12.92 -10.48 -6.71
CA ASP A 138 12.23 -11.45 -7.58
C ASP A 138 10.79 -11.70 -7.11
N LEU A 139 10.54 -11.59 -5.80
CA LEU A 139 9.24 -11.85 -5.18
C LEU A 139 8.38 -10.59 -5.06
N PHE A 140 8.98 -9.47 -4.67
CA PHE A 140 8.30 -8.20 -4.44
C PHE A 140 8.57 -7.24 -5.59
N LYS A 141 7.53 -6.55 -6.03
CA LYS A 141 7.61 -5.47 -7.01
C LYS A 141 7.17 -4.16 -6.36
N PRO A 142 7.82 -3.03 -6.71
CA PRO A 142 7.39 -1.75 -6.20
C PRO A 142 5.97 -1.44 -6.69
N ILE A 143 5.19 -0.75 -5.86
CA ILE A 143 3.84 -0.29 -6.16
C ILE A 143 3.62 1.05 -5.47
N LEU A 144 2.93 1.97 -6.14
CA LEU A 144 2.51 3.23 -5.53
C LEU A 144 1.14 3.06 -4.88
N THR A 145 0.99 3.44 -3.62
CA THR A 145 -0.26 3.29 -2.85
C THR A 145 -0.65 4.60 -2.20
N SER A 146 -1.81 4.63 -1.52
CA SER A 146 -2.19 5.76 -0.66
C SER A 146 -1.26 5.95 0.54
N HIS A 147 -0.48 4.93 0.90
CA HIS A 147 0.53 4.99 1.97
C HIS A 147 1.95 5.19 1.39
N GLY A 148 2.05 5.56 0.11
CA GLY A 148 3.31 5.82 -0.57
C GLY A 148 3.89 4.66 -1.35
N TYR A 149 5.21 4.71 -1.55
CA TYR A 149 5.95 3.73 -2.33
C TYR A 149 6.19 2.48 -1.48
N CYS A 150 5.59 1.37 -1.91
CA CYS A 150 5.56 0.12 -1.15
C CYS A 150 6.02 -1.06 -2.01
N CYS A 151 6.19 -2.20 -1.37
CA CYS A 151 6.65 -3.43 -1.98
C CYS A 151 5.53 -4.46 -1.94
N SER A 152 5.09 -4.95 -3.11
CA SER A 152 3.96 -5.86 -3.24
C SER A 152 4.39 -7.23 -3.72
N PHE A 153 4.00 -8.26 -2.97
CA PHE A 153 4.14 -9.67 -3.32
C PHE A 153 2.84 -10.19 -3.91
N ASN A 154 2.96 -11.04 -4.94
CA ASN A 154 1.84 -11.69 -5.62
C ASN A 154 0.73 -10.73 -6.11
N ASN A 155 1.13 -9.53 -6.54
CA ASN A 155 0.23 -8.53 -7.10
C ASN A 155 0.38 -8.47 -8.63
N ILE A 156 -0.75 -8.38 -9.33
CA ILE A 156 -0.80 -8.26 -10.78
C ILE A 156 -0.35 -6.88 -11.28
N TYR A 157 -0.32 -5.87 -10.41
CA TYR A 157 0.15 -4.53 -10.71
C TYR A 157 1.55 -4.27 -10.14
N MET A 158 2.34 -3.48 -10.86
CA MET A 158 3.63 -2.97 -10.41
C MET A 158 3.85 -1.54 -10.92
N PHE A 159 4.63 -0.76 -10.18
CA PHE A 159 5.01 0.59 -10.56
C PHE A 159 6.09 0.55 -11.65
N ASN A 160 5.89 1.28 -12.75
CA ASN A 160 6.83 1.34 -13.87
C ASN A 160 7.72 2.60 -13.88
N GLY A 161 7.68 3.41 -12.83
CA GLY A 161 8.33 4.73 -12.79
C GLY A 161 7.35 5.90 -12.94
N ILE A 162 6.21 5.68 -13.57
CA ILE A 162 5.20 6.72 -13.81
C ILE A 162 3.89 6.38 -13.10
N MET A 163 3.43 5.15 -13.23
CA MET A 163 2.16 4.70 -12.68
C MET A 163 2.16 3.19 -12.41
N ASN A 164 1.14 2.73 -11.70
CA ASN A 164 0.91 1.30 -11.54
C ASN A 164 0.36 0.72 -12.85
N VAL A 165 1.06 -0.28 -13.39
CA VAL A 165 0.70 -0.96 -14.63
C VAL A 165 0.53 -2.45 -14.38
N LYS A 166 -0.33 -3.08 -15.18
CA LYS A 166 -0.53 -4.53 -15.15
C LYS A 166 0.75 -5.23 -15.64
N ASN A 167 1.29 -6.12 -14.82
CA ASN A 167 2.39 -6.99 -15.22
C ASN A 167 1.86 -8.10 -16.15
N ARG A 168 2.24 -8.04 -17.42
CA ARG A 168 1.82 -9.01 -18.45
C ARG A 168 2.34 -10.43 -18.20
N ASN A 169 3.47 -10.54 -17.50
CA ASN A 169 4.10 -11.83 -17.18
C ASN A 169 3.76 -12.28 -15.75
N PHE A 170 2.68 -11.74 -15.16
CA PHE A 170 2.25 -12.13 -13.82
C PHE A 170 1.77 -13.57 -13.80
N VAL A 171 2.31 -14.35 -12.86
CA VAL A 171 1.88 -15.71 -12.58
C VAL A 171 1.40 -15.75 -11.14
N ASN A 172 0.09 -15.95 -10.97
CA ASN A 172 -0.50 -16.02 -9.63
C ASN A 172 0.07 -17.22 -8.87
N ARG A 173 0.51 -16.98 -7.63
CA ARG A 173 0.99 -18.02 -6.73
C ARG A 173 -0.18 -18.55 -5.90
N TYR A 174 -0.13 -19.83 -5.57
CA TYR A 174 -1.14 -20.52 -4.78
C TYR A 174 -0.51 -21.09 -3.52
N VAL A 175 -1.31 -21.20 -2.46
CA VAL A 175 -0.88 -21.79 -1.19
C VAL A 175 -0.71 -23.28 -1.37
N ARG A 176 0.47 -23.83 -1.10
CA ARG A 176 0.68 -25.29 -1.19
C ARG A 176 0.42 -26.04 0.12
N ALA A 177 0.70 -25.40 1.24
CA ALA A 177 0.59 -25.98 2.57
C ALA A 177 0.50 -24.87 3.63
N THR A 178 0.01 -25.22 4.82
CA THR A 178 -0.09 -24.31 5.97
C THR A 178 1.05 -24.53 6.96
N GLY A 179 1.27 -23.53 7.82
CA GLY A 179 2.28 -23.56 8.89
C GLY A 179 3.45 -22.60 8.64
N PHE A 180 4.15 -22.22 9.70
CA PHE A 180 5.19 -21.18 9.66
C PHE A 180 6.32 -21.47 8.67
N LYS A 181 6.77 -22.72 8.58
CA LYS A 181 7.81 -23.15 7.60
C LYS A 181 7.31 -23.11 6.15
N LYS A 182 6.01 -22.99 5.94
CA LYS A 182 5.35 -22.93 4.63
C LYS A 182 4.83 -21.54 4.30
N ALA A 183 4.99 -20.58 5.19
CA ALA A 183 4.58 -19.20 5.01
C ALA A 183 5.57 -18.38 4.18
N LEU A 184 5.16 -17.16 3.86
CA LEU A 184 6.01 -16.07 3.42
C LEU A 184 6.64 -15.45 4.67
N LEU A 185 7.96 -15.45 4.75
CA LEU A 185 8.71 -14.81 5.81
C LEU A 185 9.64 -13.78 5.19
N VAL A 186 9.54 -12.54 5.68
CA VAL A 186 10.30 -11.40 5.19
C VAL A 186 10.99 -10.74 6.36
N VAL A 187 12.30 -10.52 6.23
CA VAL A 187 13.09 -9.72 7.16
C VAL A 187 13.21 -8.34 6.55
N ILE A 188 12.74 -7.34 7.28
CA ILE A 188 12.71 -5.94 6.88
C ILE A 188 13.66 -5.13 7.75
N ASP A 189 14.16 -4.02 7.20
CA ASP A 189 14.99 -3.06 7.91
C ASP A 189 14.80 -1.68 7.27
N TYR A 190 14.31 -0.72 8.06
CA TYR A 190 13.94 0.60 7.57
C TYR A 190 15.09 1.63 7.61
N GLU A 191 16.31 1.22 8.01
CA GLU A 191 17.51 2.09 8.00
C GLU A 191 17.24 3.43 8.70
N GLU A 192 17.03 3.39 10.01
CA GLU A 192 16.70 4.57 10.84
C GLU A 192 17.72 5.69 10.73
N ASP A 193 19.00 5.34 10.56
CA ASP A 193 20.12 6.25 10.37
C ASP A 193 20.04 7.06 9.08
N ASN A 194 19.35 6.54 8.06
CA ASN A 194 19.11 7.22 6.79
C ASN A 194 17.72 7.88 6.72
N ALA A 195 16.94 7.89 7.81
CA ALA A 195 15.67 8.61 7.85
C ALA A 195 15.89 10.09 8.17
N MET A 196 15.15 10.98 7.52
CA MET A 196 15.10 12.38 7.94
C MET A 196 14.38 12.52 9.30
N ASN A 197 14.73 13.56 10.05
CA ASN A 197 14.11 13.82 11.35
C ASN A 197 12.60 14.05 11.19
N ASP A 198 11.82 13.44 12.09
CA ASP A 198 10.36 13.58 12.15
C ASP A 198 9.59 13.13 10.89
N THR A 199 10.20 12.27 10.04
CA THR A 199 9.55 11.75 8.81
C THR A 199 9.26 10.24 8.82
N VAL A 200 9.68 9.53 9.88
CA VAL A 200 9.42 8.09 10.01
C VAL A 200 7.95 7.86 10.37
N LEU A 201 7.24 7.13 9.51
CA LEU A 201 5.84 6.77 9.73
C LEU A 201 5.71 5.37 10.30
N PHE A 202 4.90 5.20 11.36
CA PHE A 202 4.66 3.89 11.97
C PHE A 202 5.94 3.14 12.38
N GLY A 203 6.96 3.84 12.88
CA GLY A 203 8.18 3.22 13.39
C GLY A 203 7.86 2.14 14.43
N GLY A 204 8.22 0.89 14.13
CA GLY A 204 7.91 -0.29 14.97
C GLY A 204 6.68 -1.11 14.55
N ALA A 205 5.87 -0.66 13.59
CA ALA A 205 4.76 -1.41 13.02
C ALA A 205 4.64 -1.18 11.51
N THR A 206 4.84 -2.22 10.71
CA THR A 206 4.73 -2.08 9.26
C THR A 206 3.31 -2.39 8.78
N PRO A 207 2.61 -1.45 8.11
CA PRO A 207 1.28 -1.73 7.58
C PRO A 207 1.37 -2.81 6.50
N VAL A 208 0.51 -3.82 6.64
CA VAL A 208 0.36 -4.91 5.67
C VAL A 208 -1.03 -4.86 5.09
N CYS A 209 -1.14 -4.57 3.79
CA CYS A 209 -2.41 -4.60 3.07
C CYS A 209 -2.54 -5.90 2.28
N ASN A 210 -3.66 -6.60 2.48
CA ASN A 210 -4.08 -7.72 1.65
C ASN A 210 -4.99 -7.21 0.54
N THR A 211 -4.57 -7.36 -0.71
CA THR A 211 -5.41 -7.08 -1.87
C THR A 211 -5.76 -8.36 -2.59
N TYR A 212 -6.97 -8.44 -3.16
CA TYR A 212 -7.33 -9.53 -4.05
C TYR A 212 -6.53 -9.35 -5.36
N SER A 213 -5.83 -10.43 -5.76
CA SER A 213 -4.93 -10.49 -6.92
C SER A 213 -5.66 -10.36 -8.26
#